data_AF-A0A0N9YD95-F1
#
_entry.id   AF-A0A0N9YD95-F1
#
_cell.length_a   1.000
_cell.length_b   1.000
_cell.length_c   1.000
_cell.angle_alpha   90.00
_cell.angle_beta   90.00
_cell.angle_gamma   90.00
#
_symmetry.space_group_name_H-M   'P 1'
#
loop_
_entity.id
_entity.type
_entity.pdbx_description
1 polymer ?
#
loop_
_entity_poly.entity_id
_entity_poly.type
_entity_poly.pdbx_seq_one_letter_code
_entity_poly.pdbx_strand_id
1 'polypeptide(L)'
;MKNHLFSVRALAREERQEFAELLDGPSPQQWQAPTLCNGWNVGDVVAHTIAYLGQTRMGLVAAMLAARGQIDRLNESALRTAAGPDELRGLMRAGVDPSGAGALYGCRVALIECLIHQQDIRHPLGLPRIIPADTLRASLTFARVSPVIGGAWPGAAGTLHLTRRYLPEGRHQAHSATLR
;
A
#
# COMPACT_ATOMS: atom_id res chain seq x y z
N MET A 1 16.22 -16.18 24.74
CA MET A 1 15.46 -15.80 23.54
C MET A 1 14.05 -15.42 23.96
N LYS A 2 13.65 -14.16 23.83
CA LYS A 2 12.30 -13.74 24.19
C LYS A 2 11.38 -14.05 23.00
N ASN A 3 10.53 -15.08 23.13
CA ASN A 3 9.40 -15.30 22.24
C ASN A 3 8.41 -14.15 22.44
N HIS A 4 8.51 -13.09 21.66
CA HIS A 4 7.45 -12.09 21.60
C HIS A 4 6.48 -12.50 20.50
N LEU A 5 5.51 -13.36 20.84
CA LEU A 5 4.30 -13.56 20.06
C LEU A 5 3.48 -12.27 20.12
N PHE A 6 3.89 -11.24 19.38
CA PHE A 6 3.08 -10.05 19.20
C PHE A 6 1.78 -10.44 18.49
N SER A 7 0.66 -9.89 18.95
CA SER A 7 -0.60 -10.07 18.24
C SER A 7 -0.49 -9.45 16.84
N VAL A 8 -1.23 -9.95 15.86
CA VAL A 8 -1.25 -9.36 14.52
C VAL A 8 -1.64 -7.87 14.56
N ARG A 9 -2.49 -7.47 15.51
CA ARG A 9 -2.82 -6.05 15.72
C ARG A 9 -1.60 -5.24 16.15
N ALA A 10 -0.78 -5.77 17.07
CA ALA A 10 0.45 -5.12 17.49
C ALA A 10 1.43 -4.97 16.31
N LEU A 11 1.64 -6.05 15.55
CA LEU A 11 2.46 -6.01 14.32
C LEU A 11 1.94 -5.00 13.31
N ALA A 12 0.62 -4.96 13.08
CA ALA A 12 0.00 -4.01 12.16
C ALA A 12 0.16 -2.56 12.63
N ARG A 13 0.06 -2.30 13.94
CA ARG A 13 0.28 -0.98 14.52
C ARG A 13 1.74 -0.54 14.34
N GLU A 14 2.69 -1.42 14.64
CA GLU A 14 4.13 -1.16 14.43
C GLU A 14 4.44 -0.86 12.96
N GLU A 15 3.91 -1.65 12.02
CA GLU A 15 4.10 -1.39 10.59
C GLU A 15 3.50 -0.07 10.13
N ARG A 16 2.38 0.38 10.71
CA ARG A 16 1.80 1.69 10.42
C ARG A 16 2.61 2.83 11.02
N GLN A 17 3.21 2.63 12.18
CA GLN A 17 4.13 3.59 12.79
C GLN A 17 5.41 3.72 11.95
N GLU A 18 6.02 2.61 11.55
CA GLU A 18 7.17 2.62 10.63
C GLU A 18 6.83 3.30 9.31
N PHE A 19 5.63 3.06 8.75
CA PHE A 19 5.22 3.75 7.53
C PHE A 19 5.12 5.26 7.80
N ALA A 20 4.52 5.69 8.91
CA ALA A 20 4.49 7.11 9.27
C ALA A 20 5.90 7.73 9.36
N GLU A 21 6.86 7.02 9.94
CA GLU A 21 8.26 7.45 10.04
C GLU A 21 8.96 7.48 8.68
N LEU A 22 8.71 6.51 7.81
CA LEU A 22 9.21 6.52 6.43
C LEU A 22 8.77 7.80 5.70
N LEU A 23 7.53 8.27 5.91
CA LEU A 23 6.97 9.42 5.19
C LEU A 23 7.59 10.78 5.58
N ASP A 24 8.39 10.81 6.64
CA ASP A 24 9.17 11.99 7.04
C ASP A 24 10.49 12.14 6.28
N GLY A 25 10.99 11.05 5.68
CA GLY A 25 12.28 11.04 4.98
C GLY A 25 12.26 11.64 3.56
N PRO A 26 11.32 11.25 2.68
CA PRO A 26 11.31 11.68 1.28
C PRO A 26 11.23 13.20 1.11
N SER A 27 12.12 13.74 0.28
CA SER A 27 12.08 15.13 -0.17
C SER A 27 10.83 15.42 -1.03
N PRO A 28 10.46 16.70 -1.25
CA PRO A 28 9.35 17.05 -2.14
C PRO A 28 9.45 16.43 -3.54
N GLN A 29 10.65 16.29 -4.08
CA GLN A 29 10.88 15.63 -5.38
C GLN A 29 10.69 14.12 -5.28
N GLN A 30 11.13 13.49 -4.19
CA GLN A 30 10.92 12.05 -3.97
C GLN A 30 9.45 11.69 -3.76
N TRP A 31 8.62 12.60 -3.23
CA TRP A 31 7.17 12.42 -3.19
C TRP A 31 6.53 12.26 -4.58
N GLN A 32 7.17 12.78 -5.63
CA GLN A 32 6.73 12.68 -7.02
C GLN A 32 7.46 11.56 -7.80
N ALA A 33 8.39 10.85 -7.15
CA ALA A 33 9.17 9.79 -7.80
C ALA A 33 8.30 8.56 -8.10
N PRO A 34 8.56 7.84 -9.21
CA PRO A 34 7.85 6.61 -9.55
C PRO A 34 8.08 5.51 -8.51
N THR A 35 7.07 4.66 -8.32
CA THR A 35 7.09 3.51 -7.40
C THR A 35 7.09 2.19 -8.17
N LEU A 36 7.13 1.06 -7.44
CA LEU A 36 6.88 -0.26 -8.06
C LEU A 36 5.42 -0.44 -8.50
N CYS A 37 4.49 0.40 -8.02
CA CYS A 37 3.13 0.48 -8.53
C CYS A 37 3.16 1.28 -9.85
N ASN A 38 3.04 0.58 -10.98
CA ASN A 38 3.16 1.19 -12.31
C ASN A 38 2.19 2.37 -12.50
N GLY A 39 2.74 3.52 -12.86
CA GLY A 39 1.99 4.76 -13.05
C GLY A 39 1.70 5.56 -11.78
N TRP A 40 2.17 5.10 -10.61
CA TRP A 40 1.95 5.77 -9.32
C TRP A 40 3.26 6.35 -8.79
N ASN A 41 3.18 7.60 -8.32
CA ASN A 41 4.24 8.19 -7.50
C ASN A 41 4.09 7.81 -6.02
N VAL A 42 5.04 8.22 -5.19
CA VAL A 42 5.01 7.96 -3.73
C VAL A 42 3.73 8.51 -3.09
N GLY A 43 3.32 9.73 -3.44
CA GLY A 43 2.07 10.34 -2.98
C GLY A 43 0.85 9.48 -3.28
N ASP A 44 0.77 8.90 -4.48
CA ASP A 44 -0.34 8.05 -4.91
C ASP A 44 -0.43 6.77 -4.06
N VAL A 45 0.69 6.08 -3.83
CA VAL A 45 0.76 4.88 -2.99
C VAL A 45 0.31 5.18 -1.56
N VAL A 46 0.73 6.32 -1.02
CA VAL A 46 0.38 6.76 0.34
C VAL A 46 -1.10 7.11 0.45
N ALA A 47 -1.61 7.90 -0.49
CA ALA A 47 -3.02 8.29 -0.54
C ALA A 47 -3.92 7.05 -0.66
N HIS A 48 -3.57 6.11 -1.54
CA HIS A 48 -4.26 4.83 -1.67
C HIS A 48 -4.26 4.05 -0.35
N THR A 49 -3.09 3.88 0.28
CA THR A 49 -2.97 3.10 1.52
C THR A 49 -3.85 3.68 2.64
N ILE A 50 -3.82 5.01 2.82
CA ILE A 50 -4.66 5.69 3.82
C ILE A 50 -6.14 5.54 3.46
N ALA A 51 -6.51 5.83 2.22
CA ALA A 51 -7.90 5.80 1.78
C ALA A 51 -8.51 4.41 1.91
N TYR A 52 -7.77 3.37 1.52
CA TYR A 52 -8.22 1.99 1.59
C TYR A 52 -8.35 1.50 3.04
N LEU A 53 -7.29 1.65 3.85
CA LEU A 53 -7.27 1.12 5.22
C LEU A 53 -8.23 1.89 6.15
N GLY A 54 -8.47 3.17 5.86
CA GLY A 54 -9.43 4.03 6.57
C GLY A 54 -10.89 3.81 6.19
N GLN A 55 -11.21 3.04 5.14
CA GLN A 55 -12.60 2.76 4.78
C GLN A 55 -13.35 2.08 5.94
N THR A 56 -14.58 2.50 6.18
CA THR A 56 -15.49 1.68 7.01
C THR A 56 -15.79 0.37 6.28
N ARG A 57 -16.13 -0.69 7.01
CA ARG A 57 -16.44 -1.99 6.38
C ARG A 57 -17.62 -1.88 5.40
N MET A 58 -18.65 -1.13 5.78
CA MET A 58 -19.80 -0.84 4.90
C MET A 58 -19.41 0.02 3.70
N GLY A 59 -18.55 1.03 3.91
CA GLY A 59 -18.02 1.88 2.85
C GLY A 59 -17.22 1.08 1.82
N LEU A 60 -16.39 0.13 2.28
CA LEU A 60 -15.65 -0.77 1.40
C LEU A 60 -16.60 -1.64 0.54
N VAL A 61 -17.62 -2.25 1.15
CA VAL A 61 -18.61 -3.05 0.41
C VAL A 61 -19.35 -2.18 -0.61
N ALA A 62 -19.81 -0.99 -0.22
CA ALA A 62 -20.49 -0.06 -1.11
C ALA A 62 -19.58 0.38 -2.27
N ALA A 63 -18.31 0.67 -2.01
CA ALA A 63 -17.33 1.02 -3.02
C ALA A 63 -17.12 -0.13 -4.02
N MET A 64 -16.93 -1.37 -3.53
CA MET A 64 -16.76 -2.55 -4.40
C MET A 64 -17.98 -2.79 -5.30
N LEU A 65 -19.19 -2.62 -4.75
CA LEU A 65 -20.44 -2.72 -5.51
C LEU A 65 -20.56 -1.62 -6.56
N ALA A 66 -20.31 -0.35 -6.18
CA ALA A 66 -20.39 0.80 -7.07
C ALA A 66 -19.40 0.70 -8.24
N ALA A 67 -18.20 0.19 -7.97
CA ALA A 67 -17.17 -0.05 -8.98
C ALA A 67 -17.46 -1.23 -9.90
N ARG A 68 -18.49 -2.04 -9.60
CA ARG A 68 -18.79 -3.29 -10.32
C ARG A 68 -17.55 -4.20 -10.43
N GLY A 69 -16.73 -4.23 -9.37
CA GLY A 69 -15.45 -4.96 -9.35
C GLY A 69 -14.30 -4.33 -10.14
N GLN A 70 -14.45 -3.12 -10.69
CA GLN A 70 -13.37 -2.38 -11.37
C GLN A 70 -12.50 -1.63 -10.36
N ILE A 71 -11.57 -2.36 -9.74
CA ILE A 71 -10.68 -1.85 -8.67
C ILE A 71 -9.87 -0.64 -9.13
N ASP A 72 -9.45 -0.60 -10.39
CA ASP A 72 -8.68 0.52 -10.95
C ASP A 72 -9.46 1.84 -10.85
N ARG A 73 -10.77 1.82 -11.12
CA ARG A 73 -11.62 3.00 -11.00
C ARG A 73 -11.81 3.47 -9.56
N LEU A 74 -11.80 2.55 -8.60
CA LEU A 74 -11.84 2.90 -7.17
C LEU A 74 -10.56 3.60 -6.75
N ASN A 75 -9.43 3.04 -7.16
CA ASN A 75 -8.13 3.61 -6.84
C ASN A 75 -7.99 5.00 -7.45
N GLU A 76 -8.30 5.18 -8.73
CA GLU A 76 -8.28 6.50 -9.37
C GLU A 76 -9.18 7.53 -8.66
N SER A 77 -10.35 7.12 -8.16
CA SER A 77 -11.22 8.03 -7.43
C SER A 77 -10.64 8.47 -6.10
N ALA A 78 -9.96 7.58 -5.38
CA ALA A 78 -9.27 7.92 -4.14
C ALA A 78 -8.06 8.84 -4.39
N LEU A 79 -7.36 8.66 -5.52
CA LEU A 79 -6.21 9.47 -5.92
C LEU A 79 -6.61 10.88 -6.35
N ARG A 80 -7.77 11.07 -7.01
CA ARG A 80 -8.27 12.40 -7.40
C ARG A 80 -8.55 13.33 -6.22
N THR A 81 -8.74 12.78 -5.02
CA THR A 81 -8.94 13.53 -3.77
C THR A 81 -7.67 13.63 -2.93
N ALA A 82 -6.51 13.28 -3.49
CA ALA A 82 -5.27 13.15 -2.72
C ALA A 82 -4.84 14.50 -2.11
N ALA A 83 -4.69 14.45 -0.80
CA ALA A 83 -4.11 15.47 0.05
C ALA A 83 -2.63 15.74 -0.26
N GLY A 84 -2.13 16.91 0.15
CA GLY A 84 -0.69 17.21 0.05
C GLY A 84 0.17 16.33 0.99
N PRO A 85 1.50 16.25 0.77
CA PRO A 85 2.40 15.40 1.57
C PRO A 85 2.29 15.58 3.10
N ASP A 86 2.13 16.81 3.59
CA ASP A 86 2.00 17.09 5.03
C ASP A 86 0.71 16.53 5.63
N GLU A 87 -0.39 16.66 4.90
CA GLU A 87 -1.68 16.14 5.34
C GLU A 87 -1.67 14.60 5.30
N LEU A 88 -1.07 13.98 4.26
CA LEU A 88 -0.90 12.54 4.19
C LEU A 88 -0.04 11.99 5.35
N ARG A 89 1.05 12.68 5.71
CA ARG A 89 1.84 12.36 6.92
C ARG A 89 0.97 12.39 8.17
N GLY A 90 0.18 13.45 8.34
CA GLY A 90 -0.72 13.63 9.47
C GLY A 90 -1.76 12.51 9.57
N LEU A 91 -2.40 12.17 8.45
CA LEU A 91 -3.40 11.09 8.37
C LEU A 91 -2.79 9.72 8.68
N MET A 92 -1.60 9.40 8.17
CA MET A 92 -0.92 8.15 8.49
C MET A 92 -0.62 8.04 9.99
N ARG A 93 -0.08 9.11 10.60
CA ARG A 93 0.21 9.17 12.05
C ARG A 93 -1.05 9.04 12.91
N ALA A 94 -2.13 9.72 12.53
CA ALA A 94 -3.39 9.65 13.27
C ALA A 94 -4.03 8.26 13.19
N GLY A 95 -3.80 7.55 12.08
CA GLY A 95 -4.41 6.25 11.81
C GLY A 95 -3.61 5.03 12.30
N VAL A 96 -2.60 5.17 13.17
CA VAL A 96 -1.68 4.05 13.50
C VAL A 96 -2.36 2.79 14.06
N ASP A 97 -3.48 2.95 14.79
CA ASP A 97 -4.23 1.79 15.30
C ASP A 97 -5.24 1.29 14.24
N PRO A 98 -5.16 0.03 13.77
CA PRO A 98 -6.01 -0.45 12.68
C PRO A 98 -7.51 -0.39 13.04
N SER A 99 -8.29 0.22 12.15
CA SER A 99 -9.75 0.30 12.22
C SER A 99 -10.37 -0.06 10.86
N GLY A 100 -11.70 -0.05 10.74
CA GLY A 100 -12.38 -0.20 9.45
C GLY A 100 -11.94 -1.43 8.63
N ALA A 101 -11.55 -1.19 7.38
CA ALA A 101 -10.97 -2.17 6.47
C ALA A 101 -9.61 -2.69 6.95
N GLY A 102 -8.77 -1.82 7.53
CA GLY A 102 -7.49 -2.23 8.12
C GLY A 102 -7.62 -3.25 9.25
N ALA A 103 -8.74 -3.25 9.98
CA ALA A 103 -9.03 -4.22 11.04
C ALA A 103 -9.59 -5.57 10.53
N LEU A 104 -9.80 -5.75 9.22
CA LEU A 104 -10.27 -7.01 8.67
C LEU A 104 -9.26 -8.15 8.87
N TYR A 105 -9.78 -9.38 8.95
CA TYR A 105 -9.00 -10.61 9.13
C TYR A 105 -8.06 -10.57 10.36
N GLY A 106 -8.49 -9.90 11.44
CA GLY A 106 -7.68 -9.73 12.64
C GLY A 106 -6.48 -8.80 12.43
N CYS A 107 -6.68 -7.71 11.67
CA CYS A 107 -5.66 -6.71 11.29
C CYS A 107 -4.60 -7.18 10.29
N ARG A 108 -4.77 -8.36 9.66
CA ARG A 108 -3.84 -8.86 8.64
C ARG A 108 -3.82 -7.99 7.37
N VAL A 109 -4.94 -7.33 7.05
CA VAL A 109 -5.02 -6.39 5.92
C VAL A 109 -4.13 -5.18 6.18
N ALA A 110 -4.28 -4.49 7.31
CA ALA A 110 -3.39 -3.38 7.64
C ALA A 110 -1.91 -3.79 7.66
N LEU A 111 -1.60 -4.97 8.22
CA LEU A 111 -0.24 -5.49 8.27
C LEU A 111 0.36 -5.67 6.86
N ILE A 112 -0.31 -6.42 5.98
CA ILE A 112 0.26 -6.78 4.67
C ILE A 112 0.31 -5.60 3.71
N GLU A 113 -0.73 -4.76 3.69
CA GLU A 113 -0.81 -3.60 2.79
C GLU A 113 0.27 -2.57 3.15
N CYS A 114 0.44 -2.27 4.45
CA CYS A 114 1.49 -1.36 4.88
C CYS A 114 2.89 -1.93 4.64
N LEU A 115 3.10 -3.23 4.84
CA LEU A 115 4.41 -3.85 4.58
C LEU A 115 4.77 -3.78 3.10
N ILE A 116 3.85 -4.14 2.19
CA ILE A 116 4.07 -4.14 0.74
C ILE A 116 4.29 -2.72 0.23
N HIS A 117 3.40 -1.78 0.54
CA HIS A 117 3.46 -0.42 0.01
C HIS A 117 4.64 0.40 0.54
N GLN A 118 5.15 0.07 1.74
CA GLN A 118 6.46 0.57 2.13
C GLN A 118 7.58 0.11 1.19
N GLN A 119 7.58 -1.15 0.73
CA GLN A 119 8.60 -1.64 -0.21
C GLN A 119 8.43 -1.06 -1.60
N ASP A 120 7.18 -0.83 -2.04
CA ASP A 120 6.89 -0.16 -3.32
C ASP A 120 7.51 1.24 -3.40
N ILE A 121 7.64 1.92 -2.26
CA ILE A 121 8.30 3.22 -2.11
C ILE A 121 9.80 3.06 -1.87
N ARG A 122 10.20 2.20 -0.94
CA ARG A 122 11.59 2.06 -0.48
C ARG A 122 12.54 1.60 -1.57
N HIS A 123 12.13 0.63 -2.39
CA HIS A 123 13.00 0.06 -3.41
C HIS A 123 13.43 1.10 -4.46
N PRO A 124 12.52 1.84 -5.12
CA PRO A 124 12.91 2.85 -6.11
C PRO A 124 13.68 4.04 -5.50
N LEU A 125 13.44 4.35 -4.23
CA LEU A 125 14.16 5.42 -3.52
C LEU A 125 15.50 4.99 -2.92
N GLY A 126 15.87 3.71 -2.98
CA GLY A 126 17.10 3.20 -2.38
C GLY A 126 17.12 3.28 -0.85
N LEU A 127 15.96 3.05 -0.20
CA LEU A 127 15.77 3.14 1.26
C LEU A 127 15.62 1.74 1.89
N PRO A 128 16.71 0.97 2.07
CA PRO A 128 16.65 -0.41 2.53
C PRO A 128 16.04 -0.51 3.94
N ARG A 129 15.40 -1.65 4.22
CA ARG A 129 14.86 -1.98 5.54
C ARG A 129 15.10 -3.45 5.86
N ILE A 130 15.40 -3.74 7.12
CA ILE A 130 15.36 -5.10 7.66
C ILE A 130 13.97 -5.33 8.23
N ILE A 131 13.23 -6.28 7.65
CA ILE A 131 11.87 -6.62 8.08
C ILE A 131 11.97 -7.63 9.24
N PRO A 132 11.36 -7.38 10.41
CA PRO A 132 11.32 -8.35 11.50
C PRO A 132 10.71 -9.69 11.05
N ALA A 133 11.30 -10.79 11.50
CA ALA A 133 10.93 -12.13 11.04
C ALA A 133 9.45 -12.48 11.32
N ASP A 134 8.91 -12.02 12.44
CA ASP A 134 7.51 -12.27 12.81
C ASP A 134 6.53 -11.49 11.93
N THR A 135 6.82 -10.21 11.63
CA THR A 135 6.10 -9.40 10.65
C THR A 135 6.10 -10.09 9.28
N LEU A 136 7.28 -10.49 8.80
CA LEU A 136 7.41 -11.13 7.50
C LEU A 136 6.64 -12.45 7.43
N ARG A 137 6.76 -13.29 8.47
CA ARG A 137 6.05 -14.58 8.55
C ARG A 137 4.53 -14.40 8.57
N ALA A 138 4.03 -13.46 9.37
CA ALA A 138 2.60 -13.18 9.46
C ALA A 138 2.04 -12.68 8.11
N SER A 139 2.75 -11.76 7.46
CA SER A 139 2.37 -11.23 6.13
C SER A 139 2.40 -12.32 5.05
N LEU A 140 3.50 -13.08 4.93
CA LEU A 140 3.60 -14.15 3.92
C LEU A 140 2.59 -15.28 4.14
N THR A 141 2.27 -15.60 5.40
CA THR A 141 1.22 -16.58 5.71
C THR A 141 -0.15 -16.09 5.22
N PHE A 142 -0.47 -14.82 5.47
CA PHE A 142 -1.73 -14.25 5.01
C PHE A 142 -1.77 -14.09 3.48
N ALA A 143 -0.65 -13.75 2.84
CA ALA A 143 -0.55 -13.55 1.40
C ALA A 143 -1.07 -14.75 0.62
N ARG A 144 -0.86 -15.98 1.12
CA ARG A 144 -1.29 -17.23 0.50
C ARG A 144 -2.80 -17.43 0.44
N VAL A 145 -3.56 -16.69 1.23
CA VAL A 145 -5.01 -16.86 1.37
C VAL A 145 -5.77 -15.53 1.27
N SER A 146 -5.06 -14.42 1.06
CA SER A 146 -5.64 -13.09 1.05
C SER A 146 -6.46 -12.90 -0.24
N PRO A 147 -7.77 -12.64 -0.15
CA PRO A 147 -8.56 -12.27 -1.33
C PRO A 147 -8.25 -10.85 -1.81
N VAL A 148 -7.60 -10.02 -0.99
CA VAL A 148 -7.30 -8.60 -1.30
C VAL A 148 -6.16 -8.48 -2.29
N ILE A 149 -5.18 -9.38 -2.22
CA ILE A 149 -3.99 -9.40 -3.11
C ILE A 149 -3.96 -10.63 -4.03
N GLY A 150 -5.11 -11.28 -4.25
CA GLY A 150 -5.27 -12.39 -5.21
C GLY A 150 -4.76 -13.76 -4.75
N GLY A 151 -4.27 -13.91 -3.52
CA GLY A 151 -3.75 -15.18 -2.99
C GLY A 151 -4.78 -16.30 -2.88
N ALA A 152 -6.07 -15.97 -2.75
CA ALA A 152 -7.16 -16.93 -2.69
C ALA A 152 -7.61 -17.46 -4.08
N TRP A 153 -7.04 -16.98 -5.19
CA TRP A 153 -7.46 -17.41 -6.53
C TRP A 153 -6.76 -18.70 -7.00
N PRO A 154 -7.50 -19.66 -7.59
CA PRO A 154 -6.90 -20.83 -8.24
C PRO A 154 -5.92 -20.38 -9.33
N GLY A 155 -4.64 -20.80 -9.21
CA GLY A 155 -3.56 -20.37 -10.12
C GLY A 155 -2.63 -19.28 -9.59
N ALA A 156 -2.87 -18.75 -8.38
CA ALA A 156 -1.97 -17.78 -7.72
C ALA A 156 -0.59 -18.36 -7.30
N ALA A 157 -0.38 -19.67 -7.50
CA ALA A 157 0.92 -20.32 -7.35
C ALA A 157 1.82 -20.00 -8.55
N GLY A 158 2.34 -18.79 -8.60
CA GLY A 158 3.26 -18.35 -9.64
C GLY A 158 2.86 -16.99 -10.19
N THR A 159 3.52 -15.95 -9.68
CA THR A 159 3.36 -14.54 -10.05
C THR A 159 2.22 -13.83 -9.31
N LEU A 160 2.58 -13.13 -8.22
CA LEU A 160 1.82 -11.97 -7.74
C LEU A 160 1.85 -10.91 -8.85
N HIS A 161 0.92 -10.98 -9.79
CA HIS A 161 0.68 -9.89 -10.73
C HIS A 161 -0.08 -8.77 -10.00
N LEU A 162 0.65 -7.94 -9.24
CA LEU A 162 0.18 -6.60 -8.85
C LEU A 162 0.21 -5.60 -10.02
N THR A 163 0.52 -6.07 -11.23
CA THR A 163 0.60 -5.24 -12.44
C THR A 163 -0.42 -5.73 -13.48
N ARG A 164 -1.68 -5.30 -13.37
CA ARG A 164 -2.53 -5.24 -14.56
C ARG A 164 -2.39 -3.84 -15.18
N ARG A 165 -1.57 -3.78 -16.23
CA ARG A 165 -1.32 -2.68 -17.19
C ARG A 165 -2.05 -1.36 -16.91
N TYR A 166 -1.32 -0.38 -16.39
CA TYR A 166 -1.59 1.03 -16.67
C TYR A 166 -0.97 1.36 -18.03
N LEU A 167 -1.81 1.57 -19.05
CA LEU A 167 -1.46 2.33 -20.24
C LEU A 167 -2.20 3.68 -20.11
N PRO A 168 -1.54 4.76 -19.70
CA PRO A 168 -2.14 6.08 -19.78
C PRO A 168 -2.05 6.53 -21.23
N GLU A 169 -3.18 6.55 -21.94
CA GLU A 169 -3.30 7.54 -23.00
C GLU A 169 -3.37 8.91 -22.34
N GLY A 170 -2.34 9.72 -22.60
CA GLY A 170 -2.37 11.16 -22.36
C GLY A 170 -1.98 11.60 -20.94
N ARG A 171 -0.67 11.69 -20.69
CA ARG A 171 -0.04 12.95 -20.26
C ARG A 171 1.48 12.82 -20.29
N HIS A 172 2.11 13.82 -20.90
CA HIS A 172 3.55 14.08 -21.06
C HIS A 172 4.25 13.45 -22.27
N GLN A 173 4.30 14.27 -23.33
CA GLN A 173 5.49 14.41 -24.17
C GLN A 173 6.71 14.70 -23.27
N ALA A 174 7.83 14.02 -23.48
CA ALA A 174 8.95 14.54 -24.28
C ALA A 174 10.31 13.88 -23.92
N HIS A 175 11.20 13.93 -24.91
CA HIS A 175 12.65 13.72 -24.90
C HIS A 175 13.19 12.29 -24.94
N SER A 176 13.41 11.85 -26.20
CA SER A 176 14.45 10.90 -26.54
C SER A 176 15.82 11.50 -26.22
N ALA A 177 16.60 10.82 -25.37
CA ALA A 177 18.02 11.03 -25.24
C ALA A 177 18.71 9.68 -25.44
N THR A 178 19.17 9.45 -26.66
CA THR A 178 20.11 8.38 -26.99
C THR A 178 21.47 8.76 -26.43
N LEU A 179 22.06 7.93 -25.56
CA LEU A 179 23.48 7.98 -25.28
C LEU A 179 24.12 6.70 -25.84
N ARG A 180 25.17 6.92 -26.63
CA ARG A 180 26.07 5.91 -27.18
C ARG A 180 26.98 5.34 -26.09
#